data_AF-A0A5E4JJB9-F1
#
_entry.id   AF-A0A5E4JJB9-F1
#
_cell.length_a   1.000
_cell.length_b   1.000
_cell.length_c   1.000
_cell.angle_alpha   90.00
_cell.angle_beta   90.00
_cell.angle_gamma   90.00
#
_symmetry.space_group_name_H-M   'P 1'
#
loop_
_entity.id
_entity.type
_entity.pdbx_description
1 polymer ?
#
loop_
_entity_poly.entity_id
_entity_poly.type
_entity_poly.pdbx_seq_one_letter_code
_entity_poly.pdbx_strand_id
1 'polypeptide(L)'
;MKASRMYLARRGKMNSKQMEKEIMELKKELKVAYERSQPELTEGTSMSTLIKYMVDERARTNRILEDITQKIKLLEDEMSALEINGSQMDESTTMQMSREIPLSEVDAKMINYVQTKGMACAEEVREFMAYKGNNAACARLNRLHRLGLLDRLQLGHKVYYKYDAGKATNTLIVSPP
;
A
#
# COMPACT_ATOMS: atom_id res chain seq x y z
N MET A 1 8.18 -16.36 36.39
CA MET A 1 7.30 -17.50 36.75
C MET A 1 7.45 -18.04 38.20
N LYS A 2 8.11 -17.34 39.15
CA LYS A 2 8.22 -17.83 40.55
C LYS A 2 7.15 -17.29 41.51
N ALA A 3 6.59 -16.11 41.28
CA ALA A 3 5.55 -15.54 42.14
C ALA A 3 4.22 -16.31 42.08
N SER A 4 3.82 -16.80 40.90
CA SER A 4 2.53 -17.49 40.70
C SER A 4 2.46 -18.88 41.36
N ARG A 5 3.61 -19.51 41.63
CA ARG A 5 3.67 -20.79 42.37
C ARG A 5 3.56 -20.61 43.89
N MET A 6 3.87 -19.41 44.41
CA MET A 6 3.84 -19.15 45.85
C MET A 6 2.40 -19.01 46.39
N TYR A 7 1.46 -18.57 45.54
CA TYR A 7 0.05 -18.42 45.94
C TYR A 7 -0.73 -19.73 45.95
N LEU A 8 -0.28 -20.76 45.22
CA LEU A 8 -0.98 -22.05 45.16
C LEU A 8 -0.61 -23.02 46.30
N ALA A 9 0.46 -22.74 47.04
CA ALA A 9 0.92 -23.58 48.16
C ALA A 9 0.29 -23.21 49.52
N ARG A 10 -0.53 -22.15 49.60
CA ARG A 10 -1.17 -21.68 50.84
C ARG A 10 -2.66 -22.06 50.94
N ARG A 11 -3.04 -23.17 50.31
CA ARG A 11 -4.40 -23.74 50.35
C ARG A 11 -4.63 -24.65 51.56
N GLY A 12 -4.01 -24.31 52.69
CA GLY A 12 -4.32 -24.89 54.00
C GLY A 12 -5.44 -24.09 54.62
N LYS A 13 -6.61 -24.73 54.78
CA LYS A 13 -7.87 -24.25 55.42
C LYS A 13 -7.74 -22.89 56.14
N MET A 14 -7.89 -21.78 55.41
CA MET A 14 -8.17 -20.49 56.02
C MET A 14 -9.52 -20.61 56.74
N ASN A 15 -9.54 -20.28 58.03
CA ASN A 15 -10.79 -20.26 58.80
C ASN A 15 -11.74 -19.24 58.17
N SER A 16 -13.05 -19.54 58.10
CA SER A 16 -14.07 -18.65 57.50
C SER A 16 -13.95 -17.20 58.01
N LYS A 17 -13.64 -17.05 59.30
CA LYS A 17 -13.43 -15.75 59.96
C LYS A 17 -12.19 -14.98 59.47
N GLN A 18 -11.13 -15.67 59.05
CA GLN A 18 -9.94 -15.03 58.47
C GLN A 18 -10.23 -14.54 57.05
N MET A 19 -10.99 -15.34 56.28
CA MET A 19 -11.40 -14.97 54.93
C MET A 19 -12.35 -13.76 54.93
N GLU A 20 -13.29 -13.70 55.86
CA GLU A 20 -14.17 -12.53 56.03
C GLU A 20 -13.39 -11.26 56.38
N LYS A 21 -12.37 -11.36 57.24
CA LYS A 21 -11.50 -10.23 57.58
C LYS A 21 -10.71 -9.74 56.37
N GLU A 22 -10.10 -10.65 55.61
CA GLU A 22 -9.37 -10.30 54.39
C GLU A 22 -10.31 -9.67 53.35
N ILE A 23 -11.53 -10.18 53.17
CA ILE A 23 -12.53 -9.57 52.27
C ILE A 23 -12.91 -8.17 52.73
N MET A 24 -13.06 -7.95 54.05
CA MET A 24 -13.40 -6.64 54.60
C MET A 24 -12.26 -5.63 54.43
N GLU A 25 -11.02 -6.06 54.65
CA GLU A 25 -9.82 -5.24 54.42
C GLU A 25 -9.66 -4.90 52.93
N LEU A 26 -9.79 -5.89 52.04
CA LEU A 26 -9.76 -5.67 50.59
C LEU A 26 -10.87 -4.72 50.13
N LYS A 27 -12.09 -4.83 50.67
CA LYS A 27 -13.18 -3.89 50.37
C LYS A 27 -12.86 -2.47 50.82
N LYS A 28 -12.21 -2.32 51.98
CA LYS A 28 -11.80 -1.02 52.51
C LYS A 28 -10.68 -0.40 51.67
N GLU A 29 -9.69 -1.19 51.29
CA GLU A 29 -8.61 -0.75 50.41
C GLU A 29 -9.12 -0.39 49.02
N LEU A 30 -10.07 -1.17 48.48
CA LEU A 30 -10.68 -0.90 47.19
C LEU A 30 -11.52 0.39 47.22
N LYS A 31 -12.23 0.66 48.32
CA LYS A 31 -12.95 1.92 48.52
C LYS A 31 -12.01 3.12 48.57
N VAL A 32 -10.91 3.02 49.33
CA VAL A 32 -9.90 4.10 49.42
C VAL A 32 -9.18 4.30 48.09
N ALA A 33 -8.90 3.24 47.34
CA ALA A 33 -8.32 3.32 46.00
C ALA A 33 -9.30 3.94 44.99
N TYR A 34 -10.59 3.58 45.08
CA TYR A 34 -11.65 4.18 44.27
C TYR A 34 -11.81 5.69 44.55
N GLU A 35 -11.83 6.09 45.82
CA GLU A 35 -11.89 7.50 46.24
C GLU A 35 -10.62 8.28 45.85
N ARG A 36 -9.44 7.63 45.79
CA ARG A 36 -8.19 8.25 45.33
C ARG A 36 -8.03 8.33 43.81
N SER A 37 -8.74 7.51 43.05
CA SER A 37 -8.64 7.42 41.58
C SER A 37 -9.70 8.23 40.85
N GLN A 38 -10.61 8.87 41.57
CA GLN A 38 -11.64 9.76 41.05
C GLN A 38 -11.28 11.21 41.39
N PRO A 39 -10.56 11.94 40.51
CA PRO A 39 -10.61 13.40 40.55
C PRO A 39 -12.02 13.80 40.10
N GLU A 40 -12.88 14.16 41.05
CA GLU A 40 -14.14 14.89 40.84
C GLU A 40 -14.89 14.58 39.52
N LEU A 41 -15.34 13.35 39.33
CA LEU A 41 -16.55 13.13 38.51
C LEU A 41 -17.75 13.52 39.38
N THR A 42 -17.89 14.81 39.60
CA THR A 42 -19.12 15.37 40.17
C THR A 42 -20.25 15.14 39.17
N GLU A 43 -21.32 14.54 39.67
CA GLU A 43 -22.61 14.37 39.00
C GLU A 43 -23.13 15.74 38.53
N GLY A 44 -22.78 16.12 37.30
CA GLY A 44 -23.12 17.43 36.76
C GLY A 44 -22.02 17.99 35.88
N THR A 45 -21.62 17.29 34.82
CA THR A 45 -21.00 17.97 33.68
C THR A 45 -22.06 18.91 33.12
N SER A 46 -22.07 20.15 33.59
CA SER A 46 -22.99 21.20 33.12
C SER A 46 -23.00 21.18 31.59
N MET A 47 -24.19 21.19 30.99
CA MET A 47 -24.37 21.23 29.53
C MET A 47 -23.45 22.27 28.86
N SER A 48 -23.16 23.38 29.56
CA SER A 48 -22.20 24.40 29.12
C SER A 48 -20.77 23.87 28.91
N THR A 49 -20.28 22.96 29.75
CA THR A 49 -18.95 22.34 29.63
C THR A 49 -18.89 21.40 28.43
N LEU A 50 -19.97 20.65 28.18
CA LEU A 50 -20.08 19.78 27.00
C LEU A 50 -20.15 20.60 25.71
N ILE A 51 -20.97 21.65 25.68
CA ILE A 51 -21.06 22.57 24.53
C ILE A 51 -19.70 23.22 24.27
N LYS A 52 -19.02 23.70 25.32
CA LYS A 52 -17.67 24.27 25.20
C LYS A 52 -16.70 23.26 24.59
N TYR A 53 -16.70 22.03 25.07
CA TYR A 53 -15.87 20.96 24.52
C TYR A 53 -16.17 20.71 23.03
N MET A 54 -17.44 20.65 22.64
CA MET A 54 -17.83 20.46 21.24
C MET A 54 -17.39 21.63 20.34
N VAL A 55 -17.46 22.86 20.84
CA VAL A 55 -16.99 24.05 20.11
C VAL A 55 -15.47 24.00 19.94
N ASP A 56 -14.74 23.68 21.01
CA ASP A 56 -13.28 23.54 20.97
C ASP A 56 -12.85 22.41 20.02
N GLU A 57 -13.58 21.29 20.01
CA GLU A 57 -13.31 20.16 19.12
C GLU A 57 -13.60 20.49 17.67
N ARG A 58 -14.68 21.23 17.39
CA ARG A 58 -14.99 21.72 16.05
C ARG A 58 -13.92 22.70 15.55
N ALA A 59 -13.44 23.59 16.41
CA ALA A 59 -12.35 24.51 16.07
C ALA A 59 -11.04 23.76 15.79
N ARG A 60 -10.71 22.74 16.58
CA ARG A 60 -9.56 21.85 16.33
C ARG A 60 -9.69 21.10 15.00
N THR A 61 -10.86 20.51 14.73
CA THR A 61 -11.12 19.77 13.50
C THR A 61 -10.98 20.67 12.28
N ASN A 62 -11.53 21.89 12.33
CA ASN A 62 -11.41 22.84 11.22
C ASN A 62 -9.96 23.22 10.93
N ARG A 63 -9.14 23.44 11.98
CA ARG A 63 -7.70 23.70 11.79
C ARG A 63 -6.99 22.54 11.13
N ILE A 64 -7.28 21.30 11.54
CA ILE A 64 -6.70 20.10 10.93
C ILE A 64 -7.12 20.00 9.46
N LEU A 65 -8.37 20.30 9.13
CA LEU A 65 -8.86 20.29 7.75
C LEU A 65 -8.19 21.38 6.90
N GLU A 66 -7.98 22.57 7.44
CA GLU A 66 -7.25 23.65 6.78
C GLU A 66 -5.80 23.24 6.49
N ASP A 67 -5.10 22.67 7.48
CA ASP A 67 -3.73 22.18 7.33
C ASP A 67 -3.63 21.06 6.28
N ILE A 68 -4.57 20.12 6.27
CA ILE A 68 -4.64 19.05 5.26
C ILE A 68 -4.86 19.65 3.88
N THR A 69 -5.79 20.60 3.75
CA THR A 69 -6.10 21.26 2.48
C THR A 69 -4.89 22.04 1.95
N GLN A 70 -4.15 22.71 2.83
CA GLN A 70 -2.90 23.38 2.45
C GLN A 70 -1.83 22.39 1.98
N LYS A 71 -1.66 21.27 2.68
CA LYS A 71 -0.71 20.22 2.26
C LYS A 71 -1.09 19.60 0.91
N ILE A 72 -2.37 19.38 0.65
CA ILE A 72 -2.85 18.89 -0.64
C ILE A 72 -2.49 19.88 -1.75
N LYS A 73 -2.74 21.17 -1.56
CA LYS A 73 -2.37 22.21 -2.54
C LYS A 73 -0.86 22.24 -2.81
N LEU A 74 -0.04 22.15 -1.76
CA LEU A 74 1.41 22.10 -1.92
C LEU A 74 1.86 20.88 -2.73
N LEU A 75 1.25 19.71 -2.49
CA LEU A 75 1.54 18.50 -3.27
C LEU A 75 1.04 18.62 -4.70
N GLU A 76 -0.13 19.23 -4.93
CA GLU A 76 -0.65 19.50 -6.28
C GLU A 76 0.27 20.45 -7.06
N ASP A 77 0.77 21.50 -6.42
CA ASP A 77 1.71 22.45 -7.01
C ASP A 77 3.07 21.79 -7.30
N GLU A 78 3.57 20.96 -6.38
CA GLU A 78 4.81 20.19 -6.57
C GLU A 78 4.67 19.18 -7.71
N MET A 79 3.56 18.45 -7.75
CA MET A 79 3.25 17.52 -8.85
C MET A 79 3.12 18.26 -10.19
N SER A 80 2.45 19.40 -10.24
CA SER A 80 2.33 20.20 -11.46
C SER A 80 3.70 20.71 -11.94
N ALA A 81 4.55 21.16 -11.03
CA ALA A 81 5.92 21.58 -11.36
C ALA A 81 6.78 20.41 -11.86
N LEU A 82 6.58 19.20 -11.32
CA LEU A 82 7.24 17.98 -11.78
C LEU A 82 6.72 17.51 -13.13
N GLU A 83 5.43 17.67 -13.45
CA GLU A 83 4.87 17.32 -14.77
C GLU A 83 5.43 18.22 -15.90
N ILE A 84 5.62 19.52 -15.62
CA ILE A 84 6.22 20.46 -16.58
C ILE A 84 7.71 20.13 -16.85
N ASN A 85 8.44 19.71 -15.82
CA ASN A 85 9.85 19.31 -15.95
C ASN A 85 10.03 17.82 -16.37
N GLY A 86 9.00 17.01 -16.20
CA GLY A 86 8.96 15.55 -16.35
C GLY A 86 8.39 15.05 -17.68
N SER A 87 8.29 15.90 -18.71
CA SER A 87 8.12 15.44 -20.11
C SER A 87 9.28 14.55 -20.61
N GLN A 88 10.25 14.24 -19.74
CA GLN A 88 11.13 13.09 -19.85
C GLN A 88 10.98 12.23 -18.58
N MET A 89 10.46 11.01 -18.75
CA MET A 89 10.34 9.91 -17.77
C MET A 89 8.96 9.74 -17.11
N ASP A 90 8.21 8.77 -17.66
CA ASP A 90 7.31 7.78 -17.02
C ASP A 90 6.99 7.98 -15.53
N GLU A 91 5.76 7.82 -15.04
CA GLU A 91 4.77 6.78 -15.32
C GLU A 91 3.47 7.18 -14.58
N SER A 92 2.32 6.66 -15.04
CA SER A 92 1.01 6.74 -14.39
C SER A 92 0.29 8.11 -14.40
N THR A 93 -0.50 8.36 -15.44
CA THR A 93 -1.95 8.59 -15.36
C THR A 93 -2.52 8.72 -16.78
N THR A 94 -3.34 7.74 -17.12
CA THR A 94 -4.41 7.76 -18.13
C THR A 94 -4.69 9.10 -18.83
N MET A 95 -4.18 9.26 -20.05
CA MET A 95 -4.95 9.85 -21.14
C MET A 95 -4.74 9.05 -22.42
N GLN A 96 -5.87 8.54 -22.91
CA GLN A 96 -6.08 7.80 -24.14
C GLN A 96 -5.78 8.71 -25.34
N MET A 97 -4.50 8.83 -25.69
CA MET A 97 -4.12 9.18 -27.05
C MET A 97 -3.50 7.94 -27.65
N SER A 98 -4.02 7.51 -28.80
CA SER A 98 -3.42 6.45 -29.62
C SER A 98 -1.99 6.86 -29.95
N ARG A 99 -1.03 6.37 -29.18
CA ARG A 99 0.38 6.63 -29.41
C ARG A 99 0.78 5.79 -30.62
N GLU A 100 1.02 6.45 -31.74
CA GLU A 100 1.67 5.79 -32.89
C GLU A 100 3.10 5.48 -32.47
N ILE A 101 3.40 4.20 -32.27
CA ILE A 101 4.74 3.75 -31.89
C ILE A 101 5.41 3.26 -33.18
N PRO A 102 6.40 3.99 -33.74
CA PRO A 102 7.13 3.51 -34.90
C PRO A 102 7.94 2.27 -34.50
N LEU A 103 7.65 1.14 -35.14
CA LEU A 103 8.31 -0.13 -34.89
C LEU A 103 9.26 -0.47 -36.03
N SER A 104 10.44 -0.99 -35.66
CA SER A 104 11.35 -1.60 -36.64
C SER A 104 10.74 -2.91 -37.16
N GLU A 105 10.99 -3.25 -38.43
CA GLU A 105 10.55 -4.52 -39.02
C GLU A 105 10.94 -5.75 -38.18
N VAL A 106 12.12 -5.71 -37.57
CA VAL A 106 12.62 -6.81 -36.75
C VAL A 106 11.82 -6.92 -35.45
N ASP A 107 11.42 -5.79 -34.88
CA ASP A 107 10.58 -5.76 -33.67
C ASP A 107 9.15 -6.20 -34.00
N ALA A 108 8.61 -5.81 -35.16
CA ALA A 108 7.32 -6.29 -35.66
C ALA A 108 7.32 -7.82 -35.86
N LYS A 109 8.38 -8.38 -36.46
CA LYS A 109 8.56 -9.83 -36.59
C LYS A 109 8.60 -10.53 -35.22
N MET A 110 9.25 -9.92 -34.24
CA MET A 110 9.34 -10.47 -32.89
C MET A 110 7.97 -10.46 -32.19
N ILE A 111 7.18 -9.38 -32.33
CA ILE A 111 5.80 -9.32 -31.81
C ILE A 111 4.95 -10.41 -32.45
N ASN A 112 5.00 -10.55 -33.78
CA ASN A 112 4.26 -11.59 -34.49
C ASN A 112 4.62 -12.99 -33.99
N TYR A 113 5.89 -13.25 -33.69
CA TYR A 113 6.31 -14.52 -33.10
C TYR A 113 5.73 -14.75 -31.70
N VAL A 114 5.72 -13.73 -30.84
CA VAL A 114 5.14 -13.84 -29.49
C VAL A 114 3.61 -13.99 -29.57
N GLN A 115 2.95 -13.32 -30.52
CA GLN A 115 1.52 -13.43 -30.79
C GLN A 115 1.12 -14.85 -31.23
N THR A 116 1.85 -15.43 -32.19
CA THR A 116 1.54 -16.77 -32.72
C THR A 116 1.78 -17.86 -31.68
N LYS A 117 2.82 -17.70 -30.86
CA LYS A 117 3.18 -18.66 -29.80
C LYS A 117 2.40 -18.45 -28.50
N GLY A 118 1.84 -17.26 -28.29
CA GLY A 118 1.17 -16.83 -27.06
C GLY A 118 2.14 -16.27 -26.02
N MET A 119 3.24 -16.97 -25.72
CA MET A 119 4.30 -16.46 -24.86
C MET A 119 5.67 -16.93 -25.34
N ALA A 120 6.72 -16.12 -25.13
CA ALA A 120 8.08 -16.51 -25.48
C ALA A 120 9.11 -16.03 -24.45
N CYS A 121 10.18 -16.80 -24.30
CA CYS A 121 11.35 -16.38 -23.52
C CYS A 121 12.48 -15.89 -24.43
N ALA A 122 13.52 -15.30 -23.83
CA ALA A 122 14.65 -14.77 -24.58
C ALA A 122 15.43 -15.85 -25.37
N GLU A 123 15.48 -17.08 -24.86
CA GLU A 123 16.17 -18.21 -25.51
C GLU A 123 15.47 -18.58 -26.83
N GLU A 124 14.14 -18.66 -26.80
CA GLU A 124 13.31 -19.03 -27.94
C GLU A 124 13.31 -17.93 -29.01
N VAL A 125 13.26 -16.65 -28.58
CA VAL A 125 13.35 -15.51 -29.49
C VAL A 125 14.74 -15.42 -30.12
N ARG A 126 15.80 -15.74 -29.36
CA ARG A 126 17.17 -15.82 -29.92
C ARG A 126 17.24 -16.87 -31.03
N GLU A 127 16.67 -18.05 -30.82
CA GLU A 127 16.67 -19.13 -31.80
C GLU A 127 15.86 -18.76 -33.04
N PHE A 128 14.67 -18.19 -32.87
CA PHE A 128 13.81 -17.78 -33.98
C PHE A 128 14.43 -16.66 -34.83
N MET A 129 15.05 -15.67 -34.20
CA MET A 129 15.66 -14.52 -34.88
C MET A 129 17.14 -14.73 -35.24
N ALA A 130 17.70 -15.91 -34.95
CA ALA A 130 19.11 -16.25 -35.15
C ALA A 130 20.10 -15.22 -34.54
N TYR A 131 19.80 -14.70 -33.35
CA TYR A 131 20.70 -13.77 -32.67
C TYR A 131 21.94 -14.48 -32.12
N LYS A 132 23.10 -13.81 -32.19
CA LYS A 132 24.38 -14.32 -31.66
C LYS A 132 24.35 -14.56 -30.15
N GLY A 133 23.51 -13.84 -29.39
CA GLY A 133 23.43 -13.98 -27.93
C GLY A 133 22.10 -13.55 -27.33
N ASN A 134 21.84 -14.02 -26.10
CA ASN A 134 20.60 -13.76 -25.37
C ASN A 134 20.38 -12.27 -25.06
N ASN A 135 21.45 -11.49 -24.90
CA ASN A 135 21.35 -10.07 -24.55
C ASN A 135 20.61 -9.26 -25.62
N ALA A 136 20.77 -9.59 -26.90
CA ALA A 136 20.07 -8.90 -27.99
C ALA A 136 18.55 -9.16 -27.92
N ALA A 137 18.15 -10.41 -27.70
CA ALA A 137 16.75 -10.79 -27.52
C ALA A 137 16.17 -10.15 -26.25
N CYS A 138 16.87 -10.24 -25.12
CA CYS A 138 16.46 -9.63 -23.85
C CYS A 138 16.29 -8.11 -23.96
N ALA A 139 17.23 -7.42 -24.60
CA ALA A 139 17.16 -5.97 -24.74
C ALA A 139 15.96 -5.54 -25.59
N ARG A 140 15.70 -6.23 -26.71
CA ARG A 140 14.53 -5.95 -27.55
C ARG A 140 13.21 -6.28 -26.84
N LEU A 141 13.12 -7.43 -26.18
CA LEU A 141 11.90 -7.81 -25.43
C LEU A 141 11.61 -6.82 -24.29
N ASN A 142 12.64 -6.40 -23.55
CA ASN A 142 12.50 -5.35 -22.55
C ASN A 142 12.07 -4.01 -23.15
N ARG A 143 12.59 -3.64 -24.33
CA ARG A 143 12.15 -2.44 -25.04
C ARG A 143 10.67 -2.52 -25.41
N LEU A 144 10.22 -3.64 -25.97
CA LEU A 144 8.80 -3.83 -26.31
C LEU A 144 7.89 -3.83 -25.09
N HIS A 145 8.36 -4.38 -23.97
CA HIS A 145 7.65 -4.30 -22.70
C HIS A 145 7.51 -2.85 -22.21
N ARG A 146 8.59 -2.06 -22.25
CA ARG A 146 8.56 -0.63 -21.90
C ARG A 146 7.63 0.18 -22.81
N LEU A 147 7.52 -0.22 -24.08
CA LEU A 147 6.57 0.38 -25.03
C LEU A 147 5.11 -0.07 -24.79
N GLY A 148 4.84 -0.95 -23.82
CA GLY A 148 3.50 -1.44 -23.50
C GLY A 148 2.94 -2.45 -24.49
N LEU A 149 3.77 -3.01 -25.38
CA LEU A 149 3.36 -3.94 -26.43
C LEU A 149 3.35 -5.40 -25.97
N LEU A 150 4.17 -5.72 -24.98
CA LEU A 150 4.29 -7.06 -24.39
C LEU A 150 4.23 -6.95 -22.87
N ASP A 151 3.65 -7.95 -22.23
CA ASP A 151 3.64 -8.11 -20.79
C ASP A 151 4.74 -9.06 -20.33
N ARG A 152 5.45 -8.66 -19.27
CA ARG A 152 6.53 -9.45 -18.68
C ARG A 152 6.00 -10.27 -17.51
N LEU A 153 6.18 -11.58 -17.59
CA LEU A 153 5.77 -12.55 -16.59
C LEU A 153 7.01 -13.30 -16.08
N GLN A 154 7.23 -13.28 -14.77
CA GLN A 154 8.31 -14.06 -14.15
C GLN A 154 7.75 -15.38 -13.63
N LEU A 155 8.23 -16.50 -14.20
CA LEU A 155 7.88 -17.86 -13.79
C LEU A 155 9.14 -18.53 -13.23
N GLY A 156 9.31 -18.41 -11.91
CA GLY A 156 10.51 -18.87 -11.21
C GLY A 156 11.76 -18.11 -11.64
N HIS A 157 12.74 -18.83 -12.18
CA HIS A 157 14.01 -18.28 -12.67
C HIS A 157 13.96 -17.84 -14.14
N LYS A 158 12.87 -18.10 -14.87
CA LYS A 158 12.70 -17.71 -16.27
C LYS A 158 11.70 -16.56 -16.40
N VAL A 159 11.98 -15.68 -17.37
CA VAL A 159 11.11 -14.56 -17.73
C VAL A 159 10.49 -14.84 -19.09
N TYR A 160 9.16 -14.72 -19.15
CA TYR A 160 8.36 -14.87 -20.35
C TYR A 160 7.73 -13.54 -20.72
N TYR A 161 7.53 -13.34 -22.00
CA TYR A 161 6.82 -12.20 -22.56
C TYR A 161 5.58 -12.70 -23.26
N LYS A 162 4.44 -12.07 -22.96
CA LYS A 162 3.13 -12.41 -23.53
C LYS A 162 2.58 -11.21 -24.27
N TYR A 163 1.92 -11.44 -25.40
CA TYR A 163 1.16 -10.39 -26.06
C TYR A 163 -0.19 -10.21 -25.37
N ASP A 164 -0.48 -9.00 -24.88
CA ASP A 164 -1.79 -8.64 -24.33
C ASP A 164 -2.54 -7.73 -25.31
N ALA A 165 -3.53 -8.30 -26.00
CA ALA A 165 -4.37 -7.57 -26.92
C ALA A 165 -5.14 -6.43 -26.22
N GLY A 166 -5.43 -6.53 -24.92
CA GLY A 166 -6.13 -5.49 -24.17
C GLY A 166 -5.31 -4.21 -23.99
N LYS A 167 -3.98 -4.30 -24.03
CA LYS A 167 -3.06 -3.15 -24.01
C LYS A 167 -2.72 -2.67 -25.42
N ALA A 168 -2.62 -3.58 -26.38
CA ALA A 168 -2.22 -3.28 -27.75
C ALA A 168 -3.35 -2.70 -28.64
N THR A 169 -4.63 -2.84 -28.27
CA THR A 169 -5.75 -2.18 -28.98
C THR A 169 -5.65 -0.66 -29.02
N ASN A 170 -4.88 -0.06 -28.10
CA ASN A 170 -4.65 1.39 -28.06
C ASN A 170 -3.40 1.85 -28.82
N THR A 171 -2.67 0.93 -29.47
CA THR A 171 -1.41 1.23 -30.15
C THR A 171 -1.55 0.93 -31.65
N LEU A 172 -1.55 1.98 -32.47
CA LEU A 172 -1.49 1.84 -33.93
C LEU A 172 -0.06 1.49 -34.32
N ILE A 173 0.14 0.26 -34.80
CA ILE A 173 1.41 -0.21 -35.37
C ILE A 173 1.50 0.31 -36.79
N VAL A 174 2.36 1.31 -37.01
CA VAL A 174 2.66 1.83 -38.35
C VAL A 174 4.02 1.32 -38.78
N SER A 175 4.05 0.50 -39.83
CA SER A 175 5.27 0.03 -40.47
C SER A 175 5.63 0.97 -41.63
N PRO A 176 6.89 1.41 -41.78
CA PRO A 176 7.32 2.13 -42.98
C PRO A 176 7.17 1.26 -44.25
N PRO A 177 6.87 1.86 -45.41
CA PRO A 177 6.77 1.17 -46.70
C PRO A 177 8.12 0.66 -47.23
#